data_AF-A0A8C6F2X3-F1
#
_entry.id   AF-A0A8C6F2X3-F1
#
_cell.length_a   1.000
_cell.length_b   1.000
_cell.length_c   1.000
_cell.angle_alpha   90.00
_cell.angle_beta   90.00
_cell.angle_gamma   90.00
#
_symmetry.space_group_name_H-M   'P 1'
#
loop_
_entity.id
_entity.type
_entity.pdbx_description
1 polymer ?
#
loop_
_entity_poly.entity_id
_entity_poly.type
_entity_poly.pdbx_seq_one_letter_code
_entity_poly.pdbx_strand_id
1 'polypeptide(L)'
;MAQLQQLRVQEAVDSMVKSLERQNIWKMQGLIFRCSASCCEDSQASMQQVHQCIERCHAPLAQAQALVTSELEKFQDRLAHKPSP
;
A
#
# COMPACT_ATOMS: atom_id res chain seq x y z
N MET A 1 -10.94 12.92 29.35
CA MET A 1 -10.81 11.46 29.42
C MET A 1 -11.09 10.79 28.07
N ALA A 2 -12.33 10.82 27.54
CA ALA A 2 -12.68 10.15 26.28
C ALA A 2 -11.87 10.65 25.05
N GLN A 3 -11.71 11.96 24.89
CA GLN A 3 -10.92 12.55 23.79
C GLN A 3 -9.44 12.14 23.83
N LEU A 4 -8.85 12.05 25.03
CA LEU A 4 -7.46 11.60 25.20
C LEU A 4 -7.29 10.13 24.78
N GLN A 5 -8.27 9.27 25.11
CA GLN A 5 -8.24 7.88 24.67
C GLN A 5 -8.39 7.76 23.15
N GLN A 6 -9.23 8.60 22.53
CA GLN A 6 -9.40 8.64 21.09
C GLN A 6 -8.13 9.10 20.36
N LEU A 7 -7.44 10.11 20.89
CA LEU A 7 -6.15 10.56 20.36
C LEU A 7 -5.09 9.44 20.40
N ARG A 8 -5.00 8.70 21.51
CA ARG A 8 -4.07 7.57 21.64
C ARG A 8 -4.32 6.47 20.60
N VAL A 9 -5.60 6.20 20.31
CA VAL A 9 -5.97 5.22 19.27
C VAL A 9 -5.54 5.72 17.89
N GLN A 10 -5.77 6.99 17.58
CA GLN A 10 -5.34 7.58 16.31
C GLN A 10 -3.82 7.50 16.13
N GLU A 11 -3.05 7.88 17.15
CA GLU A 11 -1.58 7.82 17.10
C GLU A 11 -1.06 6.39 16.89
N ALA A 12 -1.69 5.40 17.54
CA ALA A 12 -1.35 4.00 17.36
C ALA A 12 -1.65 3.50 15.93
N VAL A 13 -2.80 3.90 15.36
CA VAL A 13 -3.16 3.61 13.97
C VAL A 13 -2.16 4.24 13.01
N ASP A 14 -1.85 5.53 13.17
CA ASP A 14 -0.90 6.24 12.31
C ASP A 14 0.49 5.59 12.36
N SER A 15 0.95 5.19 13.55
CA SER A 15 2.22 4.48 13.73
C SER A 15 2.23 3.14 13.00
N MET A 16 1.13 2.38 13.10
CA MET A 16 0.96 1.11 12.40
C MET A 16 0.99 1.30 10.87
N VAL A 17 0.29 2.30 10.34
CA VAL A 17 0.27 2.61 8.89
C VAL A 17 1.67 2.94 8.40
N LYS A 18 2.38 3.86 9.09
CA LYS A 18 3.76 4.22 8.73
C LYS A 18 4.71 3.03 8.77
N SER A 19 4.50 2.10 9.70
CA SER A 19 5.27 0.87 9.80
C SER A 19 4.99 -0.07 8.62
N LEU A 20 3.72 -0.26 8.25
CA LEU A 20 3.32 -1.06 7.08
C LEU A 20 3.93 -0.52 5.79
N GLU A 21 3.86 0.80 5.59
CA GLU A 21 4.45 1.46 4.42
C GLU A 21 5.96 1.22 4.34
N ARG A 22 6.68 1.52 5.42
CA ARG A 22 8.13 1.40 5.46
C ARG A 22 8.62 -0.04 5.29
N GLN A 23 7.94 -1.00 5.91
CA GLN A 23 8.42 -2.38 5.96
C GLN A 23 8.03 -3.19 4.73
N ASN A 24 6.91 -2.87 4.08
CA ASN A 24 6.35 -3.67 3.01
C ASN A 24 6.23 -2.88 1.71
N ILE A 25 5.49 -1.76 1.72
CA ILE A 25 5.18 -1.00 0.51
C ILE A 25 6.45 -0.45 -0.16
N TRP A 26 7.39 0.12 0.60
CA TRP A 26 8.65 0.61 0.01
C TRP A 26 9.52 -0.50 -0.57
N LYS A 27 9.55 -1.68 0.07
CA LYS A 27 10.27 -2.84 -0.49
C LYS A 27 9.64 -3.27 -1.81
N MET A 28 8.32 -3.34 -1.87
CA MET A 28 7.59 -3.65 -3.10
C MET A 28 7.83 -2.60 -4.20
N GLN A 29 7.80 -1.31 -3.87
CA GLN A 29 8.15 -0.24 -4.80
C GLN A 29 9.57 -0.41 -5.35
N GLY A 30 10.54 -0.73 -4.50
CA GLY A 30 11.92 -1.00 -4.93
C GLY A 30 12.02 -2.17 -5.91
N LEU A 31 11.28 -3.25 -5.67
CA LEU A 31 11.20 -4.39 -6.60
C LEU A 31 10.56 -3.99 -7.94
N ILE A 32 9.53 -3.15 -7.89
CA ILE A 32 8.85 -2.65 -9.10
C ILE A 32 9.78 -1.82 -9.95
N PHE A 33 10.48 -0.85 -9.35
CA PHE A 33 11.41 -0.02 -10.11
C PHE A 33 12.51 -0.86 -10.76
N ARG A 34 13.00 -1.88 -10.07
CA ARG A 34 13.98 -2.81 -10.66
C ARG A 34 13.39 -3.63 -11.80
N CYS A 35 12.19 -4.18 -11.62
CA CYS A 35 11.47 -4.93 -12.65
C CYS A 35 11.23 -4.07 -13.90
N SER A 36 10.72 -2.85 -13.71
CA SER A 36 10.45 -1.89 -14.79
C SER A 36 11.73 -1.47 -15.51
N ALA A 37 12.84 -1.29 -14.79
CA ALA A 37 14.14 -1.03 -15.41
C ALA A 37 14.58 -2.19 -16.31
N SER A 38 14.48 -3.44 -15.82
CA SER A 38 14.78 -4.62 -16.63
C SER A 38 13.87 -4.77 -17.86
N CYS A 39 12.59 -4.37 -17.77
CA CYS A 39 11.71 -4.31 -18.94
C CYS A 39 12.23 -3.32 -20.00
N CYS A 40 12.78 -2.17 -19.58
CA CYS A 40 13.30 -1.13 -20.48
C CYS A 40 14.67 -1.48 -21.10
N GLU A 41 15.42 -2.38 -20.47
CA GLU A 41 16.74 -2.82 -20.96
C GLU A 41 16.65 -3.83 -22.12
N ASP A 42 15.46 -4.40 -22.37
CA ASP A 42 15.23 -5.32 -23.48
C ASP A 42 15.18 -4.56 -24.83
N SER A 43 16.35 -4.41 -25.44
CA SER A 43 16.52 -3.77 -26.75
C SER A 43 15.81 -4.48 -27.92
N GLN A 44 15.37 -5.72 -27.74
CA GLN A 44 14.66 -6.49 -28.77
C GLN A 44 13.14 -6.37 -28.65
N ALA A 45 12.65 -5.91 -27.50
CA ALA A 45 11.23 -5.70 -27.27
C ALA A 45 10.72 -4.46 -28.01
N SER A 46 9.53 -4.59 -28.60
CA SER A 46 8.77 -3.42 -29.05
C SER A 46 8.30 -2.57 -27.87
N MET A 47 8.03 -1.30 -28.13
CA MET A 47 7.47 -0.37 -27.14
C MET A 47 6.22 -0.95 -26.43
N GLN A 48 5.32 -1.60 -27.18
CA GLN A 48 4.11 -2.19 -26.61
C GLN A 48 4.42 -3.34 -25.65
N GLN A 49 5.41 -4.17 -25.97
CA GLN A 49 5.87 -5.25 -25.08
C GLN A 49 6.49 -4.69 -23.80
N VAL A 50 7.30 -3.64 -23.90
CA VAL A 50 7.89 -2.96 -22.73
C VAL A 50 6.79 -2.38 -21.83
N HIS A 51 5.80 -1.68 -22.39
CA HIS A 51 4.66 -1.17 -21.60
C HIS A 51 3.90 -2.28 -20.89
N GLN A 52 3.59 -3.38 -21.59
CA GLN A 52 2.89 -4.50 -20.97
C GLN A 52 3.72 -5.20 -19.89
N CYS A 53 5.05 -5.25 -20.04
CA CYS A 53 5.97 -5.73 -19.01
C CYS A 53 5.91 -4.86 -17.75
N ILE A 54 5.99 -3.53 -17.92
CA ILE A 54 5.89 -2.57 -16.81
C ILE A 54 4.54 -2.69 -16.11
N GLU A 55 3.43 -2.79 -16.83
CA GLU A 55 2.10 -2.98 -16.21
C GLU A 55 2.06 -4.24 -15.32
N ARG A 56 2.66 -5.34 -15.77
CA ARG A 56 2.78 -6.57 -14.97
C ARG A 56 3.65 -6.38 -13.74
N CYS A 57 4.75 -5.63 -13.84
CA CYS A 57 5.58 -5.29 -12.68
C CYS A 57 4.76 -4.54 -11.62
N HIS A 58 3.90 -3.59 -12.03
CA HIS A 58 3.15 -2.73 -11.11
C HIS A 58 1.92 -3.41 -10.47
N ALA A 59 1.33 -4.42 -11.13
CA ALA A 59 0.08 -5.04 -10.70
C ALA A 59 0.09 -5.56 -9.24
N PRO A 60 1.14 -6.25 -8.74
CA PRO A 60 1.17 -6.75 -7.37
C PRO A 60 1.14 -5.63 -6.31
N LEU A 61 1.84 -4.52 -6.53
CA LEU A 61 1.80 -3.39 -5.59
C LEU A 61 0.44 -2.69 -5.60
N ALA A 62 -0.17 -2.52 -6.77
CA ALA A 62 -1.51 -1.95 -6.85
C ALA A 62 -2.52 -2.80 -6.05
N GLN A 63 -2.43 -4.13 -6.15
CA GLN A 63 -3.26 -5.05 -5.37
C GLN A 63 -2.98 -4.95 -3.87
N ALA A 64 -1.71 -4.94 -3.45
CA ALA A 64 -1.34 -4.82 -2.05
C ALA A 64 -1.79 -3.47 -1.45
N GLN A 65 -1.63 -2.37 -2.19
CA GLN A 65 -2.06 -1.05 -1.77
C GLN A 65 -3.59 -0.99 -1.61
N ALA A 66 -4.34 -1.53 -2.58
CA ALA A 66 -5.80 -1.59 -2.51
C ALA A 66 -6.30 -2.42 -1.31
N LEU A 67 -5.65 -3.56 -1.04
CA LEU A 67 -5.96 -4.39 0.12
C LEU A 67 -5.70 -3.64 1.43
N VAL A 68 -4.51 -3.04 1.59
CA VAL A 68 -4.15 -2.31 2.81
C VAL A 68 -5.11 -1.15 3.05
N THR A 69 -5.43 -0.37 2.01
CA THR A 69 -6.40 0.74 2.12
C THR A 69 -7.77 0.23 2.58
N SER A 70 -8.31 -0.82 1.93
CA SER A 70 -9.63 -1.37 2.28
C SER A 70 -9.67 -1.90 3.72
N GLU A 71 -8.63 -2.59 4.17
CA GLU A 71 -8.58 -3.12 5.53
C GLU A 71 -8.42 -2.00 6.58
N LEU A 72 -7.66 -0.95 6.27
CA LEU A 72 -7.52 0.21 7.16
C LEU A 72 -8.82 1.02 7.27
N GLU A 73 -9.58 1.15 6.18
CA GLU A 73 -10.91 1.78 6.20
C GLU A 73 -11.87 0.99 7.09
N LYS A 74 -11.99 -0.33 6.87
CA LYS A 74 -12.81 -1.21 7.71
C LYS A 74 -12.39 -1.17 9.18
N PHE A 75 -11.09 -1.11 9.44
CA PHE A 75 -10.57 -1.02 10.80
C PHE A 75 -10.98 0.29 11.49
N GLN A 76 -10.87 1.42 10.79
CA GLN A 76 -11.30 2.73 11.28
C GLN A 76 -12.81 2.82 11.49
N ASP A 77 -13.62 2.26 10.59
CA ASP A 77 -15.09 2.23 10.72
C ASP A 77 -15.54 1.50 11.99
N ARG A 78 -14.86 0.38 12.31
CA ARG A 78 -15.11 -0.40 13.53
C ARG A 78 -14.68 0.34 14.79
N LEU A 79 -13.64 1.17 14.72
CA LEU A 79 -13.22 2.01 15.84
C LEU A 79 -14.15 3.20 16.06
N ALA A 80 -14.72 3.74 14.97
CA ALA A 80 -15.67 4.85 15.02
C ALA A 80 -17.08 4.44 15.48
N HIS A 81 -17.51 3.20 15.18
CA HIS A 81 -18.78 2.67 15.67
C HIS A 81 -18.70 2.24 17.14
N LYS A 82 -19.14 3.13 18.02
CA LYS A 82 -19.47 2.79 19.41
C LYS A 82 -20.81 2.02 19.42
N PRO A 83 -20.98 0.90 20.15
CA PRO A 83 -22.32 0.41 20.45
C PRO A 83 -23.06 1.52 21.21
N SER A 84 -24.22 1.93 20.73
CA SER A 84 -25.14 2.77 21.50
C SER A 84 -25.54 2.02 22.77
N PRO A 85 -25.67 2.71 23.93
CA PRO A 85 -26.13 2.09 25.17
C PRO A 85 -27.52 1.47 25.03
#